data_AF-A0A4Q8AD57-F1
#
_entry.id   AF-A0A4Q8AD57-F1
#
_cell.length_a   1.000
_cell.length_b   1.000
_cell.length_c   1.000
_cell.angle_alpha   90.00
_cell.angle_beta   90.00
_cell.angle_gamma   90.00
#
_symmetry.space_group_name_H-M   'P 1'
#
loop_
_entity.id
_entity.type
_entity.pdbx_description
1 polymer ?
#
loop_
_entity_poly.entity_id
_entity_poly.type
_entity_poly.pdbx_seq_one_letter_code
_entity_poly.pdbx_strand_id
1 'polypeptide(L)'
;MSDHPVAPEARQTAGGEPAEFTRLKRLTIASLLLFMIAVAAGVLGALDADTMREQLDSAGSPTDETAVQLAQAVALAIAGGSAVGGLAAYVLVIKGLYHRRNWARVLGMVFAVLSIITYAFSLTTSAPLLATGGLAVASLAVEGLALLVSGYWLVLGFNAQVAEYLRRPRNLA
;
A
#
# COMPACT_ATOMS: atom_id res chain seq x y z
N MET A 1 -62.03 8.44 -10.70
CA MET A 1 -60.88 8.86 -9.89
C MET A 1 -60.29 7.61 -9.28
N SER A 2 -59.23 7.07 -9.88
CA SER A 2 -58.57 5.85 -9.43
C SER A 2 -57.56 6.19 -8.35
N ASP A 3 -57.89 5.84 -7.10
CA ASP A 3 -56.96 5.80 -5.98
C ASP A 3 -55.97 4.64 -6.22
N HIS A 4 -54.92 4.91 -6.97
CA HIS A 4 -53.73 4.06 -6.92
C HIS A 4 -52.97 4.41 -5.65
N PRO A 5 -52.73 3.46 -4.72
CA PRO A 5 -51.85 3.71 -3.60
C PRO A 5 -50.45 4.00 -4.16
N VAL A 6 -50.01 5.25 -3.99
CA VAL A 6 -48.62 5.65 -4.23
C VAL A 6 -47.78 4.78 -3.32
N ALA A 7 -46.97 3.88 -3.91
CA ALA A 7 -46.02 3.09 -3.17
C ALA A 7 -45.17 4.05 -2.33
N PRO A 8 -44.97 3.79 -1.02
CA PRO A 8 -44.15 4.67 -0.20
C PRO A 8 -42.79 4.75 -0.87
N GLU A 9 -42.42 5.96 -1.32
CA GLU A 9 -41.08 6.23 -1.84
C GLU A 9 -40.11 5.58 -0.87
N ALA A 10 -39.27 4.67 -1.37
CA ALA A 10 -38.23 4.06 -0.57
C ALA A 10 -37.46 5.22 0.04
N ARG A 11 -37.67 5.47 1.34
CA ARG A 11 -37.00 6.53 2.07
C ARG A 11 -35.55 6.37 1.70
N GLN A 12 -35.00 7.31 0.94
CA GLN A 12 -33.56 7.46 0.80
C GLN A 12 -33.10 7.76 2.21
N THR A 13 -32.87 6.71 2.99
CA THR A 13 -32.22 6.82 4.27
C THR A 13 -30.95 7.57 3.94
N ALA A 14 -30.75 8.72 4.58
CA ALA A 14 -29.44 9.31 4.77
C ALA A 14 -28.54 8.16 5.23
N GLY A 15 -27.87 7.56 4.26
CA GLY A 15 -27.37 6.20 4.38
C GLY A 15 -26.06 6.32 5.10
N GLY A 16 -26.03 5.85 6.35
CA GLY A 16 -24.82 5.77 7.14
C GLY A 16 -23.65 5.17 6.33
N GLU A 17 -22.44 5.50 6.74
CA GLU A 17 -21.23 5.10 6.03
C GLU A 17 -21.24 3.61 5.62
N PRO A 18 -21.09 3.26 4.33
CA PRO A 18 -21.10 1.87 3.90
C PRO A 18 -19.97 1.07 4.54
N ALA A 19 -20.25 -0.17 4.92
CA ALA A 19 -19.25 -1.06 5.53
C ALA A 19 -17.99 -1.21 4.66
N GLU A 20 -18.15 -1.26 3.33
CA GLU A 20 -17.01 -1.35 2.40
C GLU A 20 -16.14 -0.09 2.42
N PHE A 21 -16.72 1.08 2.66
CA PHE A 21 -15.95 2.31 2.79
C PHE A 21 -15.17 2.37 4.12
N THR A 22 -15.77 1.88 5.21
CA THR A 22 -15.06 1.71 6.48
C THR A 22 -13.91 0.71 6.35
N ARG A 23 -14.13 -0.41 5.64
CA ARG A 23 -13.08 -1.39 5.33
C ARG A 23 -11.96 -0.78 4.51
N LEU A 24 -12.28 0.03 3.49
CA LEU A 24 -11.28 0.72 2.67
C LEU A 24 -10.37 1.63 3.52
N LYS A 25 -10.95 2.41 4.45
CA LYS A 25 -10.16 3.24 5.38
C LYS A 25 -9.25 2.40 6.27
N ARG A 26 -9.79 1.36 6.91
CA ARG A 26 -9.02 0.45 7.77
C ARG A 26 -7.89 -0.23 7.00
N LEU A 27 -8.18 -0.69 5.79
CA LEU A 27 -7.20 -1.33 4.93
C LEU A 27 -6.10 -0.34 4.54
N THR A 28 -6.44 0.91 4.21
CA THR A 28 -5.44 1.94 3.90
C THR A 28 -4.49 2.19 5.08
N ILE A 29 -5.00 2.21 6.31
CA ILE A 29 -4.17 2.33 7.53
C ILE A 29 -3.32 1.08 7.73
N ALA A 30 -3.88 -0.11 7.53
CA ALA A 30 -3.12 -1.36 7.61
C ALA A 30 -2.00 -1.42 6.56
N SER A 31 -2.25 -0.98 5.33
CA SER A 31 -1.24 -0.85 4.27
C SER A 31 -0.14 0.12 4.65
N LEU A 32 -0.48 1.26 5.26
CA LEU A 32 0.50 2.22 5.76
C LEU A 32 1.40 1.58 6.84
N LEU A 33 0.82 0.86 7.81
CA LEU A 33 1.61 0.17 8.83
C LEU A 33 2.54 -0.88 8.23
N LEU A 34 2.04 -1.67 7.28
CA LEU A 34 2.85 -2.68 6.58
C LEU A 34 3.99 -2.04 5.79
N PHE A 35 3.71 -0.93 5.11
CA PHE A 35 4.73 -0.13 4.42
C PHE A 35 5.81 0.36 5.38
N MET A 36 5.43 0.88 6.55
CA MET A 36 6.39 1.35 7.56
C MET A 36 7.26 0.21 8.09
N ILE A 37 6.69 -0.99 8.29
CA ILE A 37 7.45 -2.18 8.69
C ILE A 37 8.45 -2.56 7.59
N ALA A 38 8.04 -2.56 6.32
CA ALA A 38 8.91 -2.88 5.20
C ALA A 38 10.06 -1.87 5.06
N VAL A 39 9.77 -0.57 5.19
CA VAL A 39 10.79 0.49 5.20
C VAL A 39 11.76 0.29 6.36
N ALA A 40 11.26 0.02 7.57
CA ALA A 40 12.11 -0.21 8.73
C ALA A 40 13.03 -1.43 8.53
N ALA A 41 12.50 -2.54 8.01
CA ALA A 41 13.30 -3.72 7.69
C ALA A 41 14.38 -3.41 6.65
N GLY A 42 14.05 -2.66 5.59
CA GLY A 42 15.02 -2.24 4.57
C GLY A 42 16.12 -1.34 5.13
N VAL A 43 15.78 -0.39 6.02
CA VAL A 43 16.76 0.45 6.70
C VAL A 43 17.67 -0.36 7.61
N LEU A 44 17.12 -1.31 8.39
CA LEU A 44 17.92 -2.17 9.26
C LEU A 44 18.90 -3.03 8.44
N GLY A 45 18.45 -3.61 7.31
CA GLY A 45 19.32 -4.34 6.40
C GLY A 45 20.41 -3.45 5.78
N ALA A 46 20.07 -2.21 5.42
CA ALA A 46 21.04 -1.25 4.89
C ALA A 46 22.08 -0.80 5.93
N LEU A 47 21.74 -0.77 7.22
CA LEU A 47 22.69 -0.43 8.28
C LEU A 47 23.64 -1.58 8.63
N ASP A 48 23.30 -2.81 8.27
CA ASP A 48 24.12 -3.99 8.49
C ASP A 48 25.17 -4.15 7.39
N ALA A 49 26.44 -3.94 7.76
CA ALA A 49 27.56 -4.03 6.83
C ALA A 49 27.79 -5.46 6.30
N ASP A 50 27.48 -6.49 7.08
CA ASP A 50 27.68 -7.88 6.64
C ASP A 50 26.62 -8.26 5.60
N THR A 51 25.36 -7.90 5.86
CA THR A 51 24.28 -8.02 4.87
C THR A 51 24.62 -7.27 3.58
N MET A 52 25.19 -6.06 3.65
CA MET A 52 25.60 -5.33 2.45
C MET A 52 26.77 -5.96 1.71
N ARG A 53 27.77 -6.50 2.43
CA ARG A 53 28.87 -7.24 1.82
C ARG A 53 28.37 -8.47 1.07
N GLU A 54 27.46 -9.24 1.66
CA GLU A 54 26.84 -10.38 0.99
C GLU A 54 26.05 -9.98 -0.27
N GLN A 55 25.33 -8.85 -0.22
CA GLN A 55 24.63 -8.32 -1.39
C GLN A 55 25.59 -7.89 -2.50
N LEU A 56 26.70 -7.23 -2.16
CA LEU A 56 27.72 -6.84 -3.14
C LEU A 56 28.44 -8.07 -3.73
N ASP A 57 28.79 -9.05 -2.91
CA ASP A 57 29.45 -10.28 -3.34
C ASP A 57 28.55 -11.10 -4.28
N SER A 58 27.27 -11.26 -3.91
CA SER A 58 26.28 -11.93 -4.77
C SER A 58 26.01 -11.18 -6.09
N ALA A 59 26.20 -9.86 -6.11
CA ALA A 59 26.15 -9.04 -7.31
C ALA A 59 27.48 -9.03 -8.10
N GLY A 60 28.52 -9.75 -7.65
CA GLY A 60 29.86 -9.76 -8.27
C GLY A 60 30.58 -8.41 -8.18
N SER A 61 30.20 -7.57 -7.21
CA SER A 61 30.75 -6.24 -6.99
C SER A 61 31.86 -6.25 -5.94
N PRO A 62 32.78 -5.26 -5.96
CA PRO A 62 33.79 -5.12 -4.91
C PRO A 62 33.16 -5.02 -3.52
N THR A 63 33.74 -5.72 -2.54
CA THR A 63 33.26 -5.76 -1.14
C THR A 63 34.18 -5.01 -0.18
N ASP A 64 35.10 -4.19 -0.71
CA ASP A 64 35.94 -3.34 0.11
C ASP A 64 35.12 -2.30 0.88
N GLU A 65 35.71 -1.76 1.93
CA GLU A 65 35.00 -0.87 2.86
C GLU A 65 34.42 0.38 2.18
N THR A 66 35.06 0.90 1.12
CA THR A 66 34.52 2.06 0.40
C THR A 66 33.29 1.71 -0.43
N ALA A 67 33.29 0.54 -1.07
CA ALA A 67 32.15 0.04 -1.83
C ALA A 67 30.94 -0.26 -0.92
N VAL A 68 31.19 -0.87 0.25
CA VAL A 68 30.16 -1.15 1.26
C VAL A 68 29.54 0.15 1.76
N GLN A 69 30.34 1.13 2.16
CA GLN A 69 29.83 2.43 2.65
C GLN A 69 29.01 3.15 1.57
N LEU A 70 29.45 3.11 0.31
CA LEU A 70 28.69 3.70 -0.80
C LEU A 70 27.35 2.98 -1.00
N ALA A 71 27.33 1.64 -0.99
CA ALA A 71 26.12 0.84 -1.12
C ALA A 71 25.13 1.14 0.02
N GLN A 72 25.61 1.23 1.27
CA GLN A 72 24.82 1.63 2.42
C GLN A 72 24.21 3.02 2.25
N ALA A 73 25.01 4.00 1.83
CA ALA A 73 24.54 5.37 1.60
C ALA A 73 23.44 5.43 0.53
N VAL A 74 23.61 4.70 -0.58
CA VAL A 74 22.62 4.60 -1.65
C VAL A 74 21.35 3.90 -1.15
N ALA A 75 21.48 2.78 -0.45
CA ALA A 75 20.34 2.03 0.09
C ALA A 75 19.54 2.88 1.09
N LEU A 76 20.21 3.60 1.99
CA LEU A 76 19.57 4.52 2.94
C LEU A 76 18.92 5.72 2.25
N ALA A 77 19.54 6.27 1.20
CA ALA A 77 18.95 7.35 0.43
C ALA A 77 17.68 6.90 -0.30
N ILE A 78 17.70 5.71 -0.90
CA ILE A 78 16.52 5.09 -1.52
C ILE A 78 15.44 4.84 -0.46
N ALA A 79 15.79 4.20 0.66
CA ALA A 79 14.84 3.92 1.74
C ALA A 79 14.21 5.20 2.30
N GLY A 80 15.01 6.25 2.52
CA GLY A 80 14.54 7.55 2.98
C GLY A 80 13.63 8.25 1.95
N GLY A 81 14.02 8.25 0.68
CA GLY A 81 13.20 8.80 -0.41
C GLY A 81 11.86 8.08 -0.56
N SER A 82 11.89 6.75 -0.54
CA SER A 82 10.69 5.90 -0.55
C SER A 82 9.82 6.14 0.68
N ALA A 83 10.40 6.26 1.87
CA ALA A 83 9.67 6.54 3.11
C ALA A 83 8.91 7.86 3.01
N VAL A 84 9.57 8.94 2.61
CA VAL A 84 8.95 10.27 2.48
C VAL A 84 7.86 10.26 1.40
N GLY A 85 8.17 9.73 0.22
CA GLY A 85 7.22 9.67 -0.90
C GLY A 85 6.00 8.80 -0.59
N GLY A 86 6.23 7.62 -0.01
CA GLY A 86 5.19 6.68 0.40
C GLY A 86 4.31 7.25 1.51
N LEU A 87 4.90 7.87 2.54
CA LEU A 87 4.15 8.55 3.60
C LEU A 87 3.28 9.68 3.03
N ALA A 88 3.83 10.52 2.16
CA ALA A 88 3.06 11.59 1.52
C ALA A 88 1.88 11.03 0.72
N ALA A 89 2.09 9.95 -0.05
CA ALA A 89 1.05 9.27 -0.80
C ALA A 89 -0.06 8.71 0.11
N TYR A 90 0.31 7.98 1.16
CA TYR A 90 -0.66 7.43 2.13
C TYR A 90 -1.44 8.52 2.86
N VAL A 91 -0.77 9.57 3.35
CA VAL A 91 -1.41 10.70 4.02
C VAL A 91 -2.39 11.39 3.08
N LEU A 92 -2.03 11.58 1.82
CA LEU A 92 -2.88 12.21 0.82
C LEU A 92 -4.15 11.37 0.55
N VAL A 93 -4.00 10.05 0.38
CA VAL A 93 -5.13 9.12 0.20
C VAL A 93 -6.01 9.08 1.44
N ILE A 94 -5.43 8.92 2.64
CA ILE A 94 -6.17 8.89 3.91
C ILE A 94 -6.96 10.19 4.08
N LYS A 95 -6.30 11.36 3.98
CA LYS A 95 -6.96 12.66 4.11
C LYS A 95 -8.10 12.78 3.10
N GLY A 96 -7.85 12.41 1.84
CA GLY A 96 -8.86 12.46 0.80
C GLY A 96 -10.07 11.55 1.07
N LEU A 97 -9.85 10.32 1.55
CA LEU A 97 -10.92 9.40 1.96
C LEU A 97 -11.72 9.97 3.14
N TYR A 98 -11.06 10.45 4.20
CA TYR A 98 -11.75 11.05 5.36
C TYR A 98 -12.57 12.29 4.98
N HIS A 99 -12.14 13.05 3.96
CA HIS A 99 -12.90 14.19 3.43
C HIS A 99 -13.92 13.79 2.35
N ARG A 100 -14.17 12.48 2.16
CA ARG A 100 -15.09 11.90 1.16
C ARG A 100 -14.84 12.42 -0.26
N ARG A 101 -13.57 12.58 -0.64
CA ARG A 101 -13.19 13.04 -1.98
C ARG A 101 -12.99 11.85 -2.92
N ASN A 102 -13.75 11.79 -4.01
CA ASN A 102 -13.62 10.72 -5.01
C ASN A 102 -12.22 10.66 -5.68
N TRP A 103 -11.48 11.79 -5.76
CA TRP A 103 -10.11 11.78 -6.30
C TRP A 103 -9.16 10.91 -5.47
N ALA A 104 -9.38 10.80 -4.16
CA ALA A 104 -8.55 10.00 -3.26
C ALA A 104 -8.61 8.51 -3.59
N ARG A 105 -9.80 8.04 -3.99
CA ARG A 105 -10.03 6.67 -4.44
C ARG A 105 -9.29 6.39 -5.74
N VAL A 106 -9.39 7.29 -6.72
CA VAL A 106 -8.69 7.14 -8.00
C VAL A 106 -7.18 7.14 -7.78
N LEU A 107 -6.67 8.05 -6.95
CA LEU A 107 -5.26 8.12 -6.65
C LEU A 107 -4.75 6.85 -5.94
N GLY A 108 -5.50 6.37 -4.94
CA GLY A 108 -5.16 5.12 -4.26
C GLY A 108 -5.21 3.90 -5.20
N MET A 109 -6.08 3.88 -6.21
CA MET A 109 -6.07 2.81 -7.23
C MET A 109 -4.77 2.83 -8.02
N VAL A 110 -4.32 4.02 -8.44
CA VAL A 110 -3.04 4.16 -9.16
C VAL A 110 -1.89 3.63 -8.30
N PHE A 111 -1.81 4.04 -7.04
CA PHE A 111 -0.77 3.54 -6.13
C PHE A 111 -0.88 2.04 -5.86
N ALA A 112 -2.08 1.49 -5.73
CA ALA A 112 -2.27 0.06 -5.53
C ALA A 112 -1.83 -0.75 -6.76
N VAL A 113 -2.13 -0.29 -7.99
CA VAL A 113 -1.66 -0.93 -9.22
C VAL A 113 -0.14 -0.89 -9.30
N LEU A 114 0.49 0.27 -9.05
CA LEU A 114 1.94 0.39 -9.04
C LEU A 114 2.57 -0.53 -7.99
N SER A 115 1.99 -0.59 -6.79
CA SER A 115 2.46 -1.48 -5.71
C SER A 115 2.38 -2.95 -6.12
N ILE A 116 1.27 -3.38 -6.74
CA ILE A 116 1.11 -4.75 -7.23
C ILE A 116 2.18 -5.10 -8.26
N ILE A 117 2.45 -4.22 -9.22
CA ILE A 117 3.49 -4.43 -10.23
C ILE A 117 4.85 -4.58 -9.55
N THR A 118 5.18 -3.67 -8.63
CA THR A 118 6.45 -3.69 -7.89
C THR A 118 6.60 -4.96 -7.06
N TYR A 119 5.59 -5.35 -6.28
CA TYR A 119 5.66 -6.56 -5.45
C TYR A 119 5.67 -7.83 -6.29
N ALA A 120 4.88 -7.90 -7.38
CA ALA A 120 4.92 -9.05 -8.28
C ALA A 120 6.30 -9.20 -8.92
N PHE A 121 6.91 -8.11 -9.38
CA PHE A 121 8.26 -8.12 -9.91
C PHE A 121 9.29 -8.52 -8.83
N SER A 122 9.23 -7.90 -7.65
CA SER A 122 10.11 -8.20 -6.51
C SER A 122 10.06 -9.68 -6.15
N LEU A 123 8.87 -10.26 -6.01
CA LEU A 123 8.71 -11.67 -5.68
C LEU A 123 9.32 -12.59 -6.75
N THR A 124 9.26 -12.24 -8.04
CA THR A 124 9.88 -13.05 -9.10
C THR A 124 11.41 -12.99 -9.08
N THR A 125 12.00 -11.88 -8.66
CA THR A 125 13.46 -11.71 -8.61
C THR A 125 14.07 -12.20 -7.29
N SER A 126 13.29 -12.19 -6.21
CA SER A 126 13.74 -12.58 -4.86
C SER A 126 13.39 -14.02 -4.48
N ALA A 127 12.52 -14.71 -5.21
CA ALA A 127 12.23 -16.14 -4.99
C ALA A 127 13.49 -17.06 -4.94
N PRO A 128 14.56 -16.84 -5.74
CA PRO A 128 15.78 -17.64 -5.64
C PRO A 128 16.54 -17.48 -4.30
N LEU A 129 16.28 -16.39 -3.56
CA LEU A 129 16.92 -16.07 -2.29
C LEU A 129 16.28 -16.79 -1.09
N LEU A 130 15.25 -17.62 -1.30
CA LEU A 130 14.62 -18.41 -0.23
C LEU A 130 15.59 -19.32 0.55
N ALA A 131 16.76 -19.61 -0.03
CA ALA A 131 17.81 -20.41 0.59
C ALA A 131 18.70 -19.64 1.60
N THR A 132 18.59 -18.31 1.70
CA THR A 132 19.57 -17.46 2.42
C THR A 132 19.24 -17.20 3.90
N GLY A 133 18.18 -17.80 4.46
CA GLY A 133 17.91 -17.78 5.91
C GLY A 133 16.57 -17.14 6.31
N GLY A 134 16.32 -17.05 7.63
CA GLY A 134 15.00 -16.70 8.18
C GLY A 134 14.51 -15.27 7.88
N LEU A 135 15.44 -14.31 7.72
CA LEU A 135 15.09 -12.91 7.46
C LEU A 135 14.58 -12.71 6.02
N ALA A 136 15.15 -13.44 5.05
CA ALA A 136 14.69 -13.45 3.66
C ALA A 136 13.26 -14.00 3.54
N VAL A 137 12.96 -15.09 4.26
CA VAL A 137 11.60 -15.68 4.31
C VAL A 137 10.60 -14.70 4.93
N ALA A 138 10.98 -13.99 6.00
CA ALA A 138 10.12 -12.99 6.63
C ALA A 138 9.83 -11.81 5.68
N SER A 139 10.84 -11.30 4.97
CA SER A 139 10.67 -10.24 3.97
C SER A 139 9.74 -10.67 2.84
N LEU A 140 9.90 -11.89 2.31
CA LEU A 140 9.01 -12.44 1.28
C LEU A 140 7.57 -12.59 1.76
N ALA A 141 7.36 -12.99 3.02
CA ALA A 141 6.03 -13.07 3.61
C ALA A 141 5.38 -11.68 3.73
N VAL A 142 6.15 -10.66 4.09
CA VAL A 142 5.70 -9.25 4.14
C VAL A 142 5.33 -8.76 2.75
N GLU A 143 6.15 -9.04 1.73
CA GLU A 143 5.86 -8.68 0.32
C GLU A 143 4.61 -9.38 -0.21
N GLY A 144 4.46 -10.67 0.06
CA GLY A 144 3.26 -11.43 -0.29
C GLY A 144 2.00 -10.87 0.39
N LEU A 145 2.09 -10.54 1.67
CA LEU A 145 0.99 -9.89 2.38
C LEU A 145 0.68 -8.51 1.80
N ALA A 146 1.70 -7.73 1.44
CA ALA A 146 1.52 -6.41 0.84
C ALA A 146 0.82 -6.50 -0.52
N LEU A 147 1.20 -7.47 -1.35
CA LEU A 147 0.55 -7.77 -2.62
C LEU A 147 -0.94 -8.09 -2.43
N LEU A 148 -1.28 -8.96 -1.47
CA LEU A 148 -2.67 -9.31 -1.16
C LEU A 148 -3.47 -8.10 -0.66
N VAL A 149 -2.87 -7.30 0.23
CA VAL A 149 -3.48 -6.08 0.76
C VAL A 149 -3.74 -5.06 -0.36
N SER A 150 -2.78 -4.84 -1.27
CA SER A 150 -2.97 -3.96 -2.42
C SER A 150 -4.04 -4.49 -3.37
N GLY A 151 -4.10 -5.80 -3.61
CA GLY A 151 -5.15 -6.44 -4.40
C GLY A 151 -6.53 -6.23 -3.79
N TYR A 152 -6.68 -6.48 -2.49
CA TYR A 152 -7.95 -6.25 -1.79
C TYR A 152 -8.34 -4.77 -1.76
N TRP A 153 -7.35 -3.87 -1.66
CA TRP A 153 -7.58 -2.43 -1.75
C TRP A 153 -8.20 -2.05 -3.10
N LEU A 154 -7.70 -2.61 -4.21
CA LEU A 154 -8.29 -2.39 -5.54
C LEU A 154 -9.74 -2.88 -5.62
N VAL A 155 -10.04 -4.05 -5.08
CA VAL A 155 -11.41 -4.58 -5.05
C VAL A 155 -12.35 -3.58 -4.34
N LEU A 156 -11.95 -3.06 -3.18
CA LEU A 156 -12.72 -2.05 -2.45
C LEU A 156 -12.77 -0.70 -3.18
N GLY A 157 -11.69 -0.31 -3.85
CA GLY A 157 -11.65 0.90 -4.68
C GLY A 157 -12.66 0.83 -5.83
N PHE A 158 -12.74 -0.29 -6.52
CA PHE A 158 -13.68 -0.49 -7.63
C PHE A 158 -15.11 -0.77 -7.19
N ASN A 159 -15.34 -0.99 -5.89
CA ASN A 159 -16.67 -1.25 -5.36
C ASN A 159 -17.66 -0.10 -5.65
N ALA A 160 -18.81 -0.44 -6.23
CA ALA A 160 -19.83 0.52 -6.62
C ALA A 160 -20.41 1.31 -5.43
N GLN A 161 -20.58 0.66 -4.27
CA GLN A 161 -21.10 1.32 -3.06
C GLN A 161 -20.14 2.40 -2.55
N VAL A 162 -18.83 2.11 -2.59
CA VAL A 162 -17.78 3.08 -2.26
C VAL A 162 -17.77 4.25 -3.24
N ALA A 163 -17.89 3.94 -4.54
CA ALA A 163 -17.93 4.94 -5.60
C ALA A 163 -19.10 5.91 -5.42
N GLU A 164 -20.29 5.36 -5.18
CA GLU A 164 -21.51 6.12 -5.01
C GLU A 164 -21.46 6.99 -3.74
N TYR A 165 -21.02 6.41 -2.62
CA TYR A 165 -20.90 7.13 -1.36
C TYR A 165 -19.94 8.33 -1.42
N LEU A 166 -18.84 8.21 -2.18
CA LEU A 166 -17.88 9.30 -2.41
C LEU A 166 -18.34 10.34 -3.42
N ARG A 167 -19.35 10.03 -4.24
CA ARG A 167 -19.97 10.99 -5.18
C ARG A 167 -21.11 11.76 -4.54
N ARG A 168 -21.76 11.20 -3.50
CA ARG A 168 -22.85 11.89 -2.78
C ARG A 168 -22.33 13.16 -2.07
N PRO A 169 -23.02 14.30 -2.22
CA PRO A 169 -22.70 15.51 -1.48
C PRO A 169 -22.75 15.26 0.03
N ARG A 170 -21.76 15.79 0.76
CA ARG A 170 -21.60 15.60 2.22
C ARG A 170 -22.80 16.08 3.05
N ASN A 171 -23.64 16.92 2.47
CA ASN A 171 -24.86 17.49 3.04
C ASN A 171 -26.12 16.63 2.82
N LEU A 172 -26.02 15.49 2.12
CA LEU A 172 -27.14 14.59 1.81
C LEU A 172 -26.90 13.14 2.29
N ALA A 173 -25.93 12.93 3.17
CA ALA A 173 -25.45 11.61 3.56
C ALA A 173 -25.29 11.50 5.07
#